data_AF-A0A2V7P1J6-F1
#
_entry.id   AF-A0A2V7P1J6-F1
#
_cell.length_a   1.000
_cell.length_b   1.000
_cell.length_c   1.000
_cell.angle_alpha   90.00
_cell.angle_beta   90.00
_cell.angle_gamma   90.00
#
_symmetry.space_group_name_H-M   'P 1'
#
loop_
_entity.id
_entity.type
_entity.pdbx_description
1 polymer ?
#
loop_
_entity_poly.entity_id
_entity_poly.type
_entity_poly.pdbx_seq_one_letter_code
_entity_poly.pdbx_strand_id
1 'polypeptide(L)'
;LGWEALALARRADAERLELPLAQLDRRLLAVLERTRGFLEPHLVTFRVPEVERWQHAAAAALVGARWGVAGLRTVVADTQAPLARRYFAFLGLAERHPAGAWPLFERYLLTPGAHHAFVAAAVEAARYYPGRANVLVRLFERIRGDQMLRRFLGPKILASLYVLSEPGSLPLLEGLLVTGHTDADVDRCEVTRALVAVRKLTGRVAPSTKFGEADVPAVRRALDDAERLFDAERDSIMPVTVI
;
A
#
# COMPACT_ATOMS: atom_id res chain seq x y z
N LEU A 1 -7.65 9.38 12.09
CA LEU A 1 -8.06 8.84 13.41
C LEU A 1 -7.92 7.32 13.52
N GLY A 2 -8.83 6.47 12.98
CA GLY A 2 -8.65 5.01 13.06
C GLY A 2 -7.31 4.54 12.47
N TRP A 3 -6.89 5.21 11.40
CA TRP A 3 -5.58 5.05 10.78
C TRP A 3 -4.40 5.58 11.57
N GLU A 4 -4.61 6.66 12.32
CA GLU A 4 -3.58 7.19 13.23
C GLU A 4 -3.44 6.29 14.46
N ALA A 5 -4.55 5.76 14.99
CA ALA A 5 -4.53 4.77 16.06
C ALA A 5 -3.82 3.49 15.61
N LEU A 6 -4.12 2.99 14.40
CA LEU A 6 -3.34 1.91 13.79
C LEU A 6 -1.87 2.31 13.69
N ALA A 7 -1.57 3.54 13.24
CA ALA A 7 -0.21 4.05 13.14
C ALA A 7 0.58 4.12 14.45
N LEU A 8 -0.09 4.46 15.54
CA LEU A 8 0.53 4.52 16.87
C LEU A 8 0.67 3.12 17.46
N ALA A 9 -0.31 2.25 17.21
CA ALA A 9 -0.16 0.83 17.47
C ALA A 9 1.03 0.23 16.71
N ARG A 10 1.36 0.69 15.49
CA ARG A 10 2.58 0.23 14.76
C ARG A 10 3.84 0.37 15.61
N ARG A 11 3.94 1.41 16.43
CA ARG A 11 5.13 1.76 17.24
C ARG A 11 5.12 1.17 18.66
N ALA A 12 4.13 0.33 18.99
CA ALA A 12 3.90 -0.25 20.32
C ALA A 12 3.79 0.81 21.44
N ASP A 13 3.36 2.02 21.11
CA ASP A 13 3.25 3.14 22.03
C ASP A 13 1.82 3.25 22.57
N ALA A 14 1.52 2.39 23.56
CA ALA A 14 0.17 2.22 24.10
C ALA A 14 -0.36 3.50 24.77
N GLU A 15 0.51 4.31 25.38
CA GLU A 15 0.14 5.58 26.00
C GLU A 15 -0.30 6.62 24.96
N ARG A 16 0.37 6.67 23.81
CA ARG A 16 0.00 7.60 22.73
C ARG A 16 -1.24 7.16 21.94
N LEU A 17 -1.71 5.94 22.15
CA LEU A 17 -2.93 5.40 21.54
C LEU A 17 -4.21 5.94 22.19
N GLU A 18 -4.17 6.33 23.47
CA GLU A 18 -5.38 6.72 24.22
C GLU A 18 -6.10 7.90 23.58
N LEU A 19 -5.38 8.98 23.28
CA LEU A 19 -5.98 10.20 22.73
C LEU A 19 -6.62 9.96 21.33
N PRO A 20 -5.94 9.30 20.37
CA PRO A 20 -6.53 8.99 19.07
C PRO A 20 -7.69 8.00 19.14
N LEU A 21 -7.67 7.02 20.04
CA LEU A 21 -8.81 6.13 20.28
C LEU A 21 -9.99 6.91 20.88
N ALA A 22 -9.77 7.77 21.87
CA ALA A 22 -10.83 8.61 22.45
C ALA A 22 -11.42 9.61 21.44
N GLN A 23 -10.60 10.12 20.51
CA GLN A 23 -11.08 10.95 19.40
C GLN A 23 -11.88 10.13 18.39
N LEU A 24 -11.45 8.90 18.10
CA LEU A 24 -12.18 7.98 17.24
C LEU A 24 -13.54 7.65 17.83
N ASP A 25 -13.60 7.30 19.12
CA ASP A 25 -14.84 6.99 19.83
C ASP A 25 -15.81 8.18 19.78
N ARG A 26 -15.33 9.40 20.04
CA ARG A 26 -16.16 10.61 19.91
C ARG A 26 -16.72 10.79 18.49
N ARG A 27 -15.92 10.54 17.46
CA ARG A 27 -16.40 10.64 16.07
C ARG A 27 -17.36 9.51 15.70
N LEU A 28 -17.12 8.29 16.17
CA LEU A 28 -18.03 7.16 15.99
C LEU A 28 -19.38 7.48 16.63
N LEU A 29 -19.39 7.98 17.87
CA LEU A 29 -20.60 8.43 18.55
C LEU A 29 -21.32 9.53 17.78
N ALA A 30 -20.61 10.55 17.30
CA ALA A 30 -21.19 11.64 16.53
C ALA A 30 -21.75 11.20 15.15
N VAL A 31 -21.16 10.19 14.51
CA VAL A 31 -21.74 9.59 13.30
C VAL A 31 -22.98 8.78 13.67
N LEU A 32 -22.91 7.96 14.73
CA LEU A 32 -24.03 7.15 15.21
C LEU A 32 -25.24 8.01 15.58
N GLU A 33 -25.04 9.13 16.27
CA GLU A 33 -26.07 10.11 16.59
C GLU A 33 -26.75 10.69 15.35
N ARG A 34 -25.98 11.05 14.32
CA ARG A 34 -26.53 11.53 13.04
C ARG A 34 -27.34 10.45 12.31
N THR A 35 -26.94 9.20 12.46
CA THR A 35 -27.58 8.07 11.79
C THR A 35 -28.76 7.47 12.58
N ARG A 36 -28.92 7.82 13.87
CA ARG A 36 -30.09 7.43 14.70
C ARG A 36 -31.42 7.91 14.13
N GLY A 37 -31.42 8.93 13.27
CA GLY A 37 -32.62 9.39 12.55
C GLY A 37 -33.14 8.44 11.46
N PHE A 38 -32.43 7.34 11.13
CA PHE A 38 -32.67 6.53 9.93
C PHE A 38 -33.08 5.05 10.19
N LEU A 39 -33.66 4.71 11.37
CA LEU A 39 -34.14 3.38 11.83
C LEU A 39 -33.12 2.50 12.61
N GLU A 40 -33.69 1.55 13.37
CA GLU A 40 -33.15 0.61 14.38
C GLU A 40 -31.67 0.76 14.83
N PRO A 41 -31.41 1.16 16.09
CA PRO A 41 -30.07 1.48 16.62
C PRO A 41 -29.00 0.39 16.49
N HIS A 42 -29.41 -0.87 16.35
CA HIS A 42 -28.54 -2.06 16.42
C HIS A 42 -27.92 -2.42 15.06
N LEU A 43 -28.47 -1.89 13.95
CA LEU A 43 -28.06 -2.20 12.58
C LEU A 43 -27.19 -1.10 11.94
N VAL A 44 -27.08 0.06 12.60
CA VAL A 44 -26.50 1.27 12.01
C VAL A 44 -24.97 1.27 11.98
N THR A 45 -24.32 0.69 13.00
CA THR A 45 -22.85 0.54 13.06
C THR A 45 -22.28 -0.24 11.88
N PHE A 46 -23.06 -1.15 11.29
CA PHE A 46 -22.64 -2.01 10.18
C PHE A 46 -23.11 -1.54 8.79
N ARG A 47 -23.93 -0.49 8.71
CA ARG A 47 -24.49 0.00 7.43
C ARG A 47 -23.82 1.27 6.89
N VAL A 48 -22.91 1.87 7.66
CA VAL A 48 -22.12 3.02 7.21
C VAL A 48 -20.69 2.55 6.97
N PRO A 49 -20.25 2.39 5.70
CA PRO A 49 -18.95 1.81 5.36
C PRO A 49 -17.75 2.53 6.02
N GLU A 50 -17.88 3.83 6.30
CA GLU A 50 -16.85 4.60 7.01
C GLU A 50 -16.71 4.20 8.48
N VAL A 51 -17.83 3.97 9.17
CA VAL A 51 -17.88 3.59 10.59
C VAL A 51 -17.29 2.19 10.75
N GLU A 52 -17.70 1.25 9.91
CA GLU A 52 -17.20 -0.12 9.89
C GLU A 52 -15.67 -0.15 9.69
N ARG A 53 -15.16 0.64 8.73
CA ARG A 53 -13.71 0.76 8.49
C ARG A 53 -12.97 1.27 9.74
N TRP A 54 -13.48 2.32 10.38
CA TRP A 54 -12.86 2.87 11.57
C TRP A 54 -12.85 1.90 12.75
N GLN A 55 -13.95 1.19 12.97
CA GLN A 55 -14.05 0.18 14.02
C GLN A 55 -13.08 -0.97 13.82
N HIS A 56 -12.99 -1.52 12.60
CA HIS A 56 -12.08 -2.61 12.31
C HIS A 56 -10.61 -2.17 12.35
N ALA A 57 -10.29 -0.94 11.92
CA ALA A 57 -8.94 -0.40 12.03
C ALA A 57 -8.52 -0.23 13.49
N ALA A 58 -9.40 0.30 14.34
CA ALA A 58 -9.17 0.42 15.78
C ALA A 58 -9.02 -0.94 16.48
N ALA A 59 -9.88 -1.91 16.13
CA ALA A 59 -9.79 -3.26 16.67
C ALA A 59 -8.45 -3.92 16.30
N ALA A 60 -7.97 -3.77 15.06
CA ALA A 60 -6.66 -4.25 14.65
C ALA A 60 -5.53 -3.53 15.38
N ALA A 61 -5.64 -2.21 15.56
CA ALA A 61 -4.68 -1.40 16.33
C ALA A 61 -4.56 -1.89 17.77
N LEU A 62 -5.69 -2.11 18.45
CA LEU A 62 -5.73 -2.62 19.82
C LEU A 62 -5.10 -4.02 19.93
N VAL A 63 -5.38 -4.90 18.97
CA VAL A 63 -4.75 -6.23 18.92
C VAL A 63 -3.24 -6.10 18.75
N GLY A 64 -2.78 -5.25 17.83
CA GLY A 64 -1.35 -5.00 17.63
C GLY A 64 -0.67 -4.40 18.86
N ALA A 65 -1.33 -3.46 19.54
CA ALA A 65 -0.80 -2.83 20.76
C ALA A 65 -0.68 -3.84 21.91
N ARG A 66 -1.72 -4.66 22.12
CA ARG A 66 -1.78 -5.60 23.27
C ARG A 66 -1.00 -6.90 23.04
N TRP A 67 -1.02 -7.43 21.83
CA TRP A 67 -0.55 -8.79 21.52
C TRP A 67 0.52 -8.84 20.42
N GLY A 68 0.93 -7.68 19.90
CA GLY A 68 2.01 -7.57 18.92
C GLY A 68 1.77 -8.36 17.64
N VAL A 69 2.87 -8.84 17.04
CA VAL A 69 2.87 -9.61 15.79
C VAL A 69 2.06 -10.90 15.89
N ALA A 70 2.08 -11.57 17.04
CA ALA A 70 1.36 -12.82 17.25
C ALA A 70 -0.16 -12.61 17.15
N GLY A 71 -0.69 -11.59 17.86
CA GLY A 71 -2.11 -11.27 17.79
C GLY A 71 -2.58 -10.86 16.39
N LEU A 72 -1.78 -10.06 15.68
CA LEU A 72 -2.08 -9.67 14.30
C LEU A 72 -2.14 -10.89 13.37
N ARG A 73 -1.19 -11.84 13.49
CA ARG A 73 -1.20 -13.08 12.71
C ARG A 73 -2.44 -13.93 12.98
N THR A 74 -2.86 -14.03 14.24
CA THR A 74 -4.08 -14.75 14.61
C THR A 74 -5.31 -14.13 13.93
N VAL A 75 -5.44 -12.80 13.95
CA VAL A 75 -6.57 -12.13 13.28
C VAL A 75 -6.54 -12.32 11.77
N VAL A 76 -5.37 -12.28 11.12
CA VAL A 76 -5.26 -12.51 9.67
C VAL A 76 -5.68 -13.93 9.29
N ALA A 77 -5.28 -14.91 10.10
CA ALA A 77 -5.56 -16.34 9.88
C ALA A 77 -7.02 -16.73 10.15
N ASP A 78 -7.74 -15.95 10.97
CA ASP A 78 -9.14 -16.17 11.28
C ASP A 78 -10.02 -15.92 10.04
N THR A 79 -10.49 -17.00 9.40
CA THR A 79 -11.37 -16.91 8.24
C THR A 79 -12.80 -16.52 8.57
N GLN A 80 -13.19 -16.57 9.85
CA GLN A 80 -14.51 -16.14 10.34
C GLN A 80 -14.52 -14.65 10.71
N ALA A 81 -13.36 -14.02 10.87
CA ALA A 81 -13.26 -12.60 11.11
C ALA A 81 -13.72 -11.79 9.87
N PRO A 82 -14.37 -10.62 10.07
CA PRO A 82 -14.72 -9.72 8.97
C PRO A 82 -13.52 -9.38 8.09
N LEU A 83 -13.72 -9.32 6.77
CA LEU A 83 -12.64 -9.09 5.79
C LEU A 83 -11.84 -7.82 6.11
N ALA A 84 -12.52 -6.73 6.44
CA ALA A 84 -11.90 -5.47 6.83
C ALA A 84 -11.03 -5.61 8.09
N ARG A 85 -11.46 -6.38 9.09
CA ARG A 85 -10.67 -6.65 10.30
C ARG A 85 -9.39 -7.41 9.97
N ARG A 86 -9.49 -8.44 9.13
CA ARG A 86 -8.33 -9.22 8.66
C ARG A 86 -7.37 -8.35 7.85
N TYR A 87 -7.91 -7.48 6.99
CA TYR A 87 -7.13 -6.57 6.17
C TYR A 87 -6.34 -5.56 7.03
N PHE A 88 -6.97 -4.92 8.02
CA PHE A 88 -6.23 -3.97 8.87
C PHE A 88 -5.22 -4.65 9.79
N ALA A 89 -5.47 -5.90 10.21
CA ALA A 89 -4.45 -6.69 10.90
C ALA A 89 -3.27 -7.04 9.98
N PHE A 90 -3.54 -7.36 8.71
CA PHE A 90 -2.53 -7.60 7.68
C PHE A 90 -1.70 -6.34 7.39
N LEU A 91 -2.35 -5.17 7.31
CA LEU A 91 -1.68 -3.88 7.16
C LEU A 91 -0.78 -3.58 8.36
N GLY A 92 -1.28 -3.77 9.59
CA GLY A 92 -0.48 -3.61 10.80
C GLY A 92 0.73 -4.55 10.86
N LEU A 93 0.64 -5.74 10.26
CA LEU A 93 1.77 -6.65 10.11
C LEU A 93 2.78 -6.16 9.07
N ALA A 94 2.30 -5.68 7.91
CA ALA A 94 3.15 -5.14 6.85
C ALA A 94 3.99 -3.97 7.34
N GLU A 95 3.38 -3.09 8.12
CA GLU A 95 4.02 -1.89 8.65
C GLU A 95 5.07 -2.18 9.72
N ARG A 96 4.89 -3.27 10.46
CA ARG A 96 5.88 -3.76 11.44
C ARG A 96 6.99 -4.60 10.81
N HIS A 97 6.80 -5.04 9.57
CA HIS A 97 7.78 -5.78 8.76
C HIS A 97 8.61 -6.83 9.52
N PRO A 98 7.99 -7.74 10.31
CA PRO A 98 8.76 -8.68 11.11
C PRO A 98 9.49 -9.69 10.20
N ALA A 99 10.75 -9.99 10.52
CA ALA A 99 11.67 -10.74 9.66
C ALA A 99 11.11 -12.07 9.08
N GLY A 100 10.19 -12.74 9.79
CA GLY A 100 9.57 -13.99 9.35
C GLY A 100 8.17 -13.88 8.74
N ALA A 101 7.68 -12.69 8.39
CA ALA A 101 6.33 -12.54 7.81
C ALA A 101 6.27 -12.62 6.28
N TRP A 102 7.40 -12.61 5.57
CA TRP A 102 7.41 -12.68 4.10
C TRP A 102 6.54 -13.82 3.52
N PRO A 103 6.60 -15.08 4.01
CA PRO A 103 5.79 -16.16 3.43
C PRO A 103 4.29 -15.91 3.45
N LEU A 104 3.80 -15.09 4.38
CA LEU A 104 2.40 -14.68 4.42
C LEU A 104 2.08 -13.67 3.30
N PHE A 105 2.89 -12.62 3.13
CA PHE A 105 2.69 -11.63 2.06
C PHE A 105 2.81 -12.28 0.68
N GLU A 106 3.84 -13.10 0.49
CA GLU A 106 4.10 -13.81 -0.77
C GLU A 106 2.91 -14.67 -1.20
N ARG A 107 2.25 -15.34 -0.25
CA ARG A 107 1.04 -16.12 -0.53
C ARG A 107 -0.03 -15.28 -1.22
N TYR A 108 -0.32 -14.08 -0.72
CA TYR A 108 -1.31 -13.20 -1.34
C TYR A 108 -0.87 -12.68 -2.71
N LEU A 109 0.43 -12.48 -2.94
CA LEU A 109 0.93 -12.08 -4.26
C LEU A 109 0.82 -13.22 -5.28
N LEU A 110 1.07 -14.46 -4.87
CA LEU A 110 1.08 -15.62 -5.76
C LEU A 110 -0.32 -16.16 -6.03
N THR A 111 -1.21 -16.20 -5.04
CA THR A 111 -2.55 -16.76 -5.17
C THR A 111 -3.40 -15.98 -6.19
N PRO A 112 -3.80 -16.61 -7.32
CA PRO A 112 -4.76 -16.00 -8.24
C PRO A 112 -6.08 -15.72 -7.54
N GLY A 113 -6.70 -14.58 -7.80
CA GLY A 113 -7.97 -14.19 -7.17
C GLY A 113 -7.84 -13.77 -5.70
N ALA A 114 -6.64 -13.64 -5.16
CA ALA A 114 -6.44 -13.00 -3.85
C ALA A 114 -7.06 -11.60 -3.87
N HIS A 115 -7.72 -11.23 -2.77
CA HIS A 115 -8.42 -9.96 -2.67
C HIS A 115 -7.45 -8.79 -2.90
N HIS A 116 -7.76 -7.92 -3.85
CA HIS A 116 -6.89 -6.85 -4.35
C HIS A 116 -6.31 -5.96 -3.22
N ALA A 117 -7.09 -5.71 -2.15
CA ALA A 117 -6.60 -4.95 -1.00
C ALA A 117 -5.42 -5.61 -0.27
N PHE A 118 -5.45 -6.94 -0.10
CA PHE A 118 -4.34 -7.68 0.49
C PHE A 118 -3.15 -7.75 -0.46
N VAL A 119 -3.40 -7.88 -1.77
CA VAL A 119 -2.34 -7.82 -2.79
C VAL A 119 -1.63 -6.46 -2.73
N ALA A 120 -2.37 -5.36 -2.68
CA ALA A 120 -1.81 -4.00 -2.58
C ALA A 120 -0.94 -3.83 -1.33
N ALA A 121 -1.43 -4.25 -0.16
CA ALA A 121 -0.65 -4.19 1.07
C ALA A 121 0.59 -5.11 1.04
N ALA A 122 0.49 -6.29 0.42
CA ALA A 122 1.61 -7.22 0.27
C ALA A 122 2.69 -6.68 -0.70
N VAL A 123 2.27 -5.99 -1.76
CA VAL A 123 3.20 -5.30 -2.68
C VAL A 123 3.99 -4.26 -1.92
N GLU A 124 3.32 -3.38 -1.17
CA GLU A 124 4.01 -2.34 -0.38
C GLU A 124 4.87 -2.94 0.73
N ALA A 125 4.45 -4.05 1.34
CA ALA A 125 5.26 -4.77 2.32
C ALA A 125 6.58 -5.29 1.72
N ALA A 126 6.60 -5.67 0.44
CA ALA A 126 7.74 -6.30 -0.20
C ALA A 126 9.02 -5.45 -0.14
N ARG A 127 8.91 -4.12 -0.11
CA ARG A 127 10.08 -3.23 -0.02
C ARG A 127 10.91 -3.38 1.26
N TYR A 128 10.34 -3.99 2.30
CA TYR A 128 11.04 -4.28 3.56
C TYR A 128 11.68 -5.67 3.61
N TYR A 129 11.52 -6.46 2.54
CA TYR A 129 12.11 -7.79 2.43
C TYR A 129 12.99 -7.81 1.17
N PRO A 130 14.32 -7.76 1.31
CA PRO A 130 15.21 -7.81 0.16
C PRO A 130 15.12 -9.13 -0.62
N GLY A 131 15.47 -9.09 -1.90
CA GLY A 131 15.50 -10.24 -2.82
C GLY A 131 14.14 -10.60 -3.42
N ARG A 132 13.19 -9.65 -3.45
CA ARG A 132 11.77 -9.92 -3.79
C ARG A 132 11.31 -9.28 -5.09
N ALA A 133 12.19 -8.58 -5.83
CA ALA A 133 11.79 -7.89 -7.05
C ALA A 133 11.19 -8.86 -8.08
N ASN A 134 11.72 -10.08 -8.20
CA ASN A 134 11.21 -11.10 -9.12
C ASN A 134 9.73 -11.45 -8.89
N VAL A 135 9.26 -11.44 -7.65
CA VAL A 135 7.85 -11.73 -7.33
C VAL A 135 6.95 -10.58 -7.83
N LEU A 136 7.40 -9.34 -7.64
CA LEU A 136 6.69 -8.14 -8.08
C LEU A 136 6.69 -8.00 -9.61
N VAL A 137 7.80 -8.31 -10.27
CA VAL A 137 7.90 -8.33 -11.74
C VAL A 137 6.90 -9.34 -12.31
N ARG A 138 6.86 -10.57 -11.80
CA ARG A 138 5.89 -11.58 -12.24
C ARG A 138 4.45 -11.15 -11.99
N LEU A 139 4.17 -10.49 -10.87
CA LEU A 139 2.85 -9.94 -10.59
C LEU A 139 2.47 -8.88 -11.64
N PHE A 140 3.37 -7.96 -11.94
CA PHE A 140 3.14 -6.91 -12.94
C PHE A 140 2.83 -7.52 -14.32
N GLU A 141 3.66 -8.47 -14.76
CA GLU A 141 3.47 -9.16 -16.04
C GLU A 141 2.14 -9.91 -16.12
N ARG A 142 1.66 -10.46 -14.99
CA ARG A 142 0.34 -11.12 -14.94
C ARG A 142 -0.81 -10.12 -15.08
N ILE A 143 -0.68 -8.92 -14.53
CA ILE A 143 -1.77 -7.93 -14.52
C ILE A 143 -1.68 -6.91 -15.65
N ARG A 144 -0.57 -6.85 -16.41
CA ARG A 144 -0.32 -5.79 -17.40
C ARG A 144 -1.41 -5.64 -18.48
N GLY A 145 -2.13 -6.72 -18.77
CA GLY A 145 -3.24 -6.76 -19.72
C GLY A 145 -4.60 -6.37 -19.12
N ASP A 146 -4.73 -6.36 -17.79
CA ASP A 146 -5.92 -5.92 -17.08
C ASP A 146 -5.75 -4.44 -16.69
N GLN A 147 -6.47 -3.56 -17.38
CA GLN A 147 -6.36 -2.12 -17.17
C GLN A 147 -6.80 -1.69 -15.76
N MET A 148 -7.78 -2.35 -15.15
CA MET A 148 -8.24 -1.99 -13.81
C MET A 148 -7.20 -2.36 -12.77
N LEU A 149 -6.68 -3.60 -12.82
CA LEU A 149 -5.64 -4.04 -11.91
C LEU A 149 -4.33 -3.28 -12.13
N ARG A 150 -3.95 -2.99 -13.37
CA ARG A 150 -2.75 -2.20 -13.69
C ARG A 150 -2.86 -0.78 -13.13
N ARG A 151 -4.00 -0.11 -13.31
CA ARG A 151 -4.23 1.23 -12.75
C ARG A 151 -4.17 1.24 -11.22
N PHE A 152 -4.63 0.18 -10.57
CA PHE A 152 -4.68 0.07 -9.12
C PHE A 152 -3.35 -0.36 -8.48
N LEU A 153 -2.73 -1.43 -8.99
CA LEU A 153 -1.53 -2.05 -8.43
C LEU A 153 -0.23 -1.53 -9.05
N GLY A 154 -0.26 -1.07 -10.31
CA GLY A 154 0.92 -0.63 -11.05
C GLY A 154 1.76 0.40 -10.29
N PRO A 155 1.19 1.52 -9.83
CA PRO A 155 1.93 2.52 -9.06
C PRO A 155 2.62 1.95 -7.81
N LYS A 156 1.93 1.08 -7.06
CA LYS A 156 2.47 0.44 -5.85
C LYS A 156 3.58 -0.56 -6.15
N ILE A 157 3.45 -1.32 -7.23
CA ILE A 157 4.47 -2.27 -7.69
C ILE A 157 5.73 -1.51 -8.10
N LEU A 158 5.58 -0.46 -8.93
CA LEU A 158 6.71 0.34 -9.40
C LEU A 158 7.39 1.08 -8.24
N ALA A 159 6.63 1.61 -7.28
CA ALA A 159 7.20 2.20 -6.06
C ALA A 159 8.04 1.17 -5.28
N SER A 160 7.52 -0.05 -5.11
CA SER A 160 8.23 -1.11 -4.38
C SER A 160 9.48 -1.57 -5.13
N LEU A 161 9.43 -1.69 -6.46
CA LEU A 161 10.59 -2.00 -7.29
C LEU A 161 11.65 -0.90 -7.23
N TYR A 162 11.24 0.37 -7.20
CA TYR A 162 12.14 1.52 -7.01
C TYR A 162 12.88 1.47 -5.66
N VAL A 163 12.19 1.06 -4.59
CA VAL A 163 12.81 0.89 -3.27
C VAL A 163 13.79 -0.27 -3.26
N LEU A 164 13.35 -1.43 -3.77
CA LEU A 164 14.18 -2.64 -3.80
C LEU A 164 15.44 -2.42 -4.63
N SER A 165 15.34 -1.68 -5.74
CA SER A 165 16.48 -1.29 -6.57
C SER A 165 17.35 -2.50 -6.98
N GLU A 166 16.69 -3.61 -7.32
CA GLU A 166 17.36 -4.87 -7.69
C GLU A 166 17.53 -4.96 -9.23
N PRO A 167 18.71 -5.36 -9.74
CA PRO A 167 18.96 -5.48 -11.18
C PRO A 167 17.97 -6.36 -11.94
N GLY A 168 17.39 -7.38 -11.29
CA GLY A 168 16.38 -8.27 -11.90
C GLY A 168 15.10 -7.56 -12.33
N SER A 169 14.84 -6.34 -11.86
CA SER A 169 13.70 -5.51 -12.28
C SER A 169 13.96 -4.72 -13.57
N LEU A 170 15.21 -4.58 -13.99
CA LEU A 170 15.61 -3.72 -15.10
C LEU A 170 14.90 -4.03 -16.42
N PRO A 171 14.74 -5.30 -16.86
CA PRO A 171 14.06 -5.60 -18.13
C PRO A 171 12.60 -5.11 -18.17
N LEU A 172 11.86 -5.22 -17.05
CA LEU A 172 10.51 -4.69 -16.95
C LEU A 172 10.52 -3.16 -17.06
N LEU A 173 11.41 -2.51 -16.30
CA LEU A 173 11.48 -1.05 -16.26
C LEU A 173 11.86 -0.46 -17.62
N GLU A 174 12.84 -1.05 -18.32
CA GLU A 174 13.22 -0.66 -19.67
C GLU A 174 12.08 -0.88 -20.67
N GLY A 175 11.35 -2.00 -20.57
CA GLY A 175 10.15 -2.23 -21.39
C GLY A 175 9.06 -1.17 -21.18
N LEU A 176 8.91 -0.67 -19.96
CA LEU A 176 7.97 0.40 -19.63
C LEU A 176 8.38 1.77 -20.18
N LEU A 177 9.66 2.01 -20.50
CA LEU A 177 10.07 3.25 -21.17
C LEU A 177 9.45 3.40 -22.57
N VAL A 178 9.09 2.26 -23.18
CA VAL A 178 8.48 2.19 -24.51
C VAL A 178 6.97 1.97 -24.41
N THR A 179 6.53 1.06 -23.53
CA THR A 179 5.14 0.57 -23.49
C THR A 179 4.34 1.02 -22.27
N GLY A 180 4.98 1.78 -21.38
CA GLY A 180 4.37 2.27 -20.15
C GLY A 180 3.35 3.38 -20.41
N HIS A 181 2.41 3.49 -19.48
CA HIS A 181 1.43 4.58 -19.49
C HIS A 181 2.09 5.94 -19.18
N THR A 182 1.75 6.94 -20.00
CA THR A 182 2.17 8.32 -19.81
C THR A 182 1.03 9.13 -19.20
N ASP A 183 1.34 9.89 -18.14
CA ASP A 183 0.42 10.81 -17.48
C ASP A 183 1.21 12.10 -17.12
N ALA A 184 0.50 13.23 -17.05
CA ALA A 184 1.06 14.47 -16.53
C ALA A 184 1.35 14.36 -15.04
N ASP A 185 0.49 13.65 -14.30
CA ASP A 185 0.70 13.28 -12.91
C ASP A 185 1.83 12.23 -12.82
N VAL A 186 2.92 12.61 -12.13
CA VAL A 186 4.09 11.77 -11.93
C VAL A 186 3.72 10.49 -11.18
N ASP A 187 2.72 10.53 -10.29
CA ASP A 187 2.35 9.38 -9.51
C ASP A 187 1.65 8.29 -10.32
N ARG A 188 0.99 8.69 -11.40
CA ARG A 188 0.26 7.80 -12.33
C ARG A 188 1.08 7.44 -13.55
N CYS A 189 2.17 8.15 -13.81
CA CYS A 189 3.00 7.93 -14.97
C CYS A 189 4.01 6.79 -14.77
N GLU A 190 3.68 5.62 -15.32
CA GLU A 190 4.56 4.45 -15.31
C GLU A 190 5.91 4.73 -15.99
N VAL A 191 5.91 5.46 -17.11
CA VAL A 191 7.15 5.83 -17.83
C VAL A 191 8.08 6.67 -16.94
N THR A 192 7.53 7.63 -16.18
CA THR A 192 8.36 8.49 -15.32
C THR A 192 8.93 7.68 -14.15
N ARG A 193 8.11 6.83 -13.51
CA ARG A 193 8.56 5.92 -12.44
C ARG A 193 9.64 4.95 -12.93
N ALA A 194 9.42 4.36 -14.11
CA ALA A 194 10.38 3.45 -14.72
C ALA A 194 11.70 4.17 -15.06
N LEU A 195 11.63 5.39 -15.59
CA LEU A 195 12.81 6.18 -15.93
C LEU A 195 13.65 6.57 -14.71
N VAL A 196 13.01 6.98 -13.61
CA VAL A 196 13.69 7.23 -12.34
C VAL A 196 14.34 5.95 -11.80
N ALA A 197 13.63 4.82 -11.82
CA ALA A 197 14.18 3.54 -11.36
C ALA A 197 15.36 3.05 -12.23
N VAL A 198 15.27 3.18 -13.57
CA VAL A 198 16.38 2.87 -14.50
C VAL A 198 17.58 3.76 -14.22
N ARG A 199 17.38 5.07 -14.03
CA ARG A 199 18.46 6.01 -13.69
C ARG A 199 19.13 5.62 -12.38
N LYS A 200 18.36 5.27 -11.35
CA LYS A 200 18.90 4.80 -10.06
C LYS A 200 19.72 3.52 -10.20
N LEU A 201 19.27 2.57 -11.01
CA LEU A 201 19.95 1.28 -11.22
C LEU A 201 21.21 1.38 -12.09
N THR A 202 21.25 2.33 -13.03
CA THR A 202 22.26 2.33 -14.11
C THR A 202 23.08 3.62 -14.20
N GLY A 203 22.69 4.67 -13.48
CA GLY A 203 23.30 6.00 -13.55
C GLY A 203 22.97 6.80 -14.82
N ARG A 204 22.18 6.25 -15.76
CA ARG A 204 21.90 6.88 -17.07
C ARG A 204 20.45 7.34 -17.19
N VAL A 205 20.22 8.43 -17.92
CA VAL A 205 18.87 8.82 -18.36
C VAL A 205 18.61 8.11 -19.70
N ALA A 206 17.76 7.09 -19.69
CA ALA A 206 17.41 6.35 -20.89
C ALA A 206 16.36 7.09 -21.75
N PRO A 207 16.35 6.90 -23.07
CA PRO A 207 15.27 7.39 -23.93
C PRO A 207 13.91 6.82 -23.49
N SER A 208 12.84 7.60 -23.65
CA SER A 208 11.48 7.14 -23.35
C SER A 208 10.45 7.76 -24.27
N THR A 209 9.24 7.20 -24.29
CA THR A 209 8.12 7.75 -25.08
C THR A 209 7.58 9.08 -24.55
N LYS A 210 7.80 9.38 -23.26
CA LYS A 210 7.33 10.63 -22.63
C LYS A 210 8.28 11.79 -22.89
N PHE A 211 9.57 11.53 -22.76
CA PHE A 211 10.62 12.51 -22.98
C PHE A 211 11.38 12.03 -24.21
N GLY A 212 11.00 12.53 -25.39
CA GLY A 212 11.71 12.24 -26.65
C GLY A 212 13.15 12.76 -26.63
N GLU A 213 13.71 13.17 -27.76
CA GLU A 213 15.04 13.83 -27.81
C GLU A 213 15.04 15.28 -27.24
N ALA A 214 14.15 15.56 -26.28
CA ALA A 214 13.93 16.87 -25.70
C ALA A 214 15.10 17.33 -24.81
N ASP A 215 15.19 18.65 -24.64
CA ASP A 215 16.21 19.39 -23.89
C ASP A 215 16.59 18.72 -22.56
N VAL A 216 17.79 18.14 -22.54
CA VAL A 216 18.34 17.32 -21.45
C VAL A 216 18.24 17.98 -20.06
N PRO A 217 18.43 19.31 -19.88
CA PRO A 217 18.28 19.97 -18.59
C PRO A 217 16.84 20.02 -18.05
N ALA A 218 15.83 20.15 -18.92
CA ALA A 218 14.43 20.15 -18.49
C ALA A 218 14.00 18.75 -18.04
N VAL A 219 14.39 17.72 -18.81
CA VAL A 219 14.14 16.31 -18.46
C VAL A 219 14.82 15.95 -17.14
N ARG A 220 16.09 16.33 -16.95
CA ARG A 220 16.83 16.10 -15.69
C ARG A 220 16.12 16.71 -14.49
N ARG A 221 15.69 17.97 -14.58
CA ARG A 221 14.94 18.64 -13.50
C ARG A 221 13.65 17.89 -13.17
N ALA A 222 12.87 17.52 -14.18
CA ALA A 222 11.64 16.75 -13.97
C ALA A 222 11.88 15.40 -13.28
N LEU A 223 12.98 14.72 -13.62
CA LEU A 223 13.37 13.47 -12.98
C LEU A 223 13.88 13.66 -11.55
N ASP A 224 14.68 14.71 -11.30
CA ASP A 224 15.13 15.05 -9.95
C ASP A 224 13.94 15.39 -9.04
N ASP A 225 12.94 16.09 -9.56
CA ASP A 225 11.71 16.42 -8.82
C ASP A 225 10.89 15.15 -8.52
N ALA A 226 10.74 14.26 -9.50
CA ALA A 226 10.06 12.97 -9.31
C ALA A 226 10.77 12.06 -8.31
N GLU A 227 12.10 12.00 -8.36
CA GLU A 227 12.91 11.23 -7.42
C GLU A 227 12.75 11.74 -5.98
N ARG A 228 12.76 13.06 -5.77
CA ARG A 228 12.48 13.65 -4.45
C ARG A 228 11.11 13.27 -3.91
N LEU A 229 10.08 13.24 -4.76
CA LEU A 229 8.73 12.81 -4.36
C LEU A 229 8.72 11.33 -3.96
N PHE A 230 9.30 10.45 -4.78
CA PHE A 230 9.32 9.01 -4.49
C PHE A 230 10.14 8.67 -3.25
N ASP A 231 11.24 9.38 -3.01
CA ASP A 231 12.03 9.22 -1.79
C ASP A 231 11.29 9.69 -0.54
N ALA A 232 10.50 10.77 -0.63
CA ALA A 232 9.68 11.24 0.49
C ALA A 232 8.60 10.23 0.90
N GLU A 233 8.08 9.46 -0.07
CA GLU A 233 7.00 8.48 0.17
C GLU A 233 7.49 7.06 0.41
N ARG A 234 8.80 6.81 0.23
CA ARG A 234 9.42 5.47 0.21
C ARG A 234 9.05 4.58 1.39
N ASP A 235 8.95 5.17 2.58
CA ASP A 235 8.75 4.44 3.84
C ASP A 235 7.27 4.42 4.28
N SER A 236 6.35 4.95 3.46
CA SER A 236 4.92 5.07 3.79
C SER A 236 4.07 3.95 3.16
N ILE A 237 3.32 3.18 3.96
CA ILE A 237 2.37 2.18 3.42
C ILE A 237 1.00 2.83 3.36
N MET A 238 0.39 2.87 2.16
CA MET A 238 -0.85 3.58 1.95
C MET A 238 -2.05 2.62 1.93
N PRO A 239 -2.93 2.65 2.95
CA PRO A 239 -4.09 1.79 2.98
C PRO A 239 -4.99 2.06 1.78
N VAL A 240 -5.43 0.99 1.14
CA VAL A 240 -6.48 1.03 0.13
C VAL A 240 -7.85 0.77 0.74
N THR A 241 -8.90 1.27 0.07
CA THR A 241 -10.28 0.97 0.42
C THR A 241 -10.56 -0.51 0.15
N VAL A 242 -11.11 -1.20 1.14
CA VAL A 242 -11.73 -2.52 0.94
C VAL A 242 -13.12 -2.25 0.37
N ILE A 243 -13.32 -2.60 -0.89
CA ILE A 243 -14.63 -2.55 -1.58
C ILE A 243 -15.29 -3.91 -1.45
#